data_AF-A0A212CC17-F1
#
_entry.id   AF-A0A212CC17-F1
#
_cell.length_a   1.000
_cell.length_b   1.000
_cell.length_c   1.000
_cell.angle_alpha   90.00
_cell.angle_beta   90.00
_cell.angle_gamma   90.00
#
_symmetry.space_group_name_H-M   'P 1'
#
loop_
_entity.id
_entity.type
_entity.pdbx_description
1 polymer ?
#
loop_
_entity_poly.entity_id
_entity_poly.type
_entity_poly.pdbx_seq_one_letter_code
_entity_poly.pdbx_strand_id
1 'polypeptide(L)'
;VISGQFLSDKKIGTYVEVDMYGLPTDTIRKEFRTRMVMNNGLNPVYNEESFVFRKVILPDLAVLRIAVYDDNNKLIGQRILPLDGLQAGYRHVSLRNEGNKPLSLPTIFCNIVLKTYVPDGFG
;
A
#
# COMPACT_ATOMS: atom_id res chain seq x y z
N VAL A 1 0.01 7.22 -0.24
CA VAL A 1 -1.19 6.62 -0.88
C VAL A 1 -2.17 7.74 -1.18
N ILE A 2 -2.78 7.81 -2.37
CA ILE A 2 -3.55 9.00 -2.79
C ILE A 2 -5.05 8.77 -2.55
N SER A 3 -5.64 7.76 -3.17
CA SER A 3 -7.08 7.49 -3.09
C SER A 3 -7.43 6.02 -3.33
N GLY A 4 -8.67 5.64 -3.02
CA GLY A 4 -9.28 4.37 -3.39
C GLY A 4 -10.48 4.55 -4.30
N GLN A 5 -10.88 3.48 -4.98
CA GLN A 5 -12.02 3.44 -5.91
C GLN A 5 -12.77 2.12 -5.71
N PHE A 6 -14.10 2.21 -5.61
CA PHE A 6 -15.04 1.09 -5.48
C PHE A 6 -14.66 0.10 -4.38
N LEU A 7 -14.23 0.58 -3.21
CA LEU A 7 -13.78 -0.27 -2.10
C LEU A 7 -14.96 -0.96 -1.39
N SER A 8 -16.12 -0.31 -1.34
CA SER A 8 -17.36 -0.88 -0.84
C SER A 8 -18.57 -0.25 -1.51
N ASP A 9 -19.64 -1.03 -1.63
CA ASP A 9 -20.99 -0.61 -1.99
C ASP A 9 -21.71 0.15 -0.85
N LYS A 10 -21.18 0.07 0.37
CA LYS A 10 -21.71 0.74 1.57
C LYS A 10 -20.92 2.00 1.90
N LYS A 11 -21.57 2.92 2.62
CA LYS A 11 -20.94 4.10 3.21
C LYS A 11 -20.22 3.70 4.51
N ILE A 12 -19.05 3.09 4.37
CA ILE A 12 -18.19 2.69 5.50
C ILE A 12 -16.94 3.56 5.58
N GLY A 13 -16.26 3.54 6.73
CA GLY A 13 -14.91 4.06 6.84
C GLY A 13 -13.89 3.13 6.19
N THR A 14 -12.83 3.68 5.58
CA THR A 14 -11.71 2.88 5.06
C THR A 14 -10.36 3.51 5.40
N TYR A 15 -9.33 2.68 5.52
CA TYR A 15 -7.93 3.11 5.61
C TYR A 15 -7.01 2.12 4.88
N VAL A 16 -5.80 2.55 4.55
CA VAL A 16 -4.81 1.74 3.84
C VAL A 16 -3.58 1.54 4.70
N GLU A 17 -3.14 0.29 4.85
CA GLU A 17 -1.85 -0.08 5.42
C GLU A 17 -0.87 -0.45 4.31
N VAL A 18 0.39 -0.07 4.49
CA VAL A 18 1.49 -0.41 3.58
C VAL A 18 2.61 -1.05 4.37
N ASP A 19 2.78 -2.36 4.18
CA ASP A 19 3.82 -3.15 4.84
C ASP A 19 4.92 -3.52 3.84
N MET A 20 6.13 -3.77 4.34
CA MET A 20 7.21 -4.41 3.60
C MET A 20 7.59 -5.72 4.28
N TYR A 21 7.75 -6.78 3.49
CA TYR A 21 8.24 -8.08 3.95
C TYR A 21 9.48 -8.45 3.15
N GLY A 22 10.45 -9.08 3.78
CA GLY A 22 11.70 -9.51 3.13
C GLY A 22 12.65 -10.08 4.17
N LEU A 23 13.91 -9.64 4.16
CA LEU A 23 14.82 -9.91 5.27
C LEU A 23 14.27 -9.36 6.60
N PRO A 24 14.68 -9.90 7.76
CA PRO A 24 14.27 -9.36 9.06
C PRO A 24 14.56 -7.86 9.22
N THR A 25 15.65 -7.37 8.62
CA THR A 25 16.03 -5.94 8.62
C THR A 25 15.21 -5.08 7.66
N ASP A 26 14.62 -5.69 6.62
CA ASP A 26 13.81 -5.01 5.60
C ASP A 26 12.32 -5.04 5.95
N THR A 27 11.93 -5.91 6.88
CA THR A 27 10.53 -6.14 7.24
C THR A 27 10.02 -5.01 8.15
N ILE A 28 9.07 -4.23 7.64
CA ILE A 28 8.37 -3.16 8.36
C ILE A 28 6.88 -3.43 8.28
N ARG A 29 6.23 -3.56 9.44
CA ARG A 29 4.81 -3.93 9.54
C ARG A 29 4.08 -2.99 10.48
N LYS A 30 2.83 -2.65 10.14
CA LYS A 30 1.93 -1.82 10.96
C LYS A 30 2.45 -0.41 11.32
N GLU A 31 3.52 0.04 10.66
CA GLU A 31 4.08 1.37 10.86
C GLU A 31 3.39 2.40 9.96
N PHE A 32 3.21 2.05 8.68
CA PHE A 32 2.63 2.94 7.69
C PHE A 32 1.16 2.65 7.46
N ARG A 33 0.31 3.54 7.99
CA ARG A 33 -1.13 3.54 7.77
C ARG A 33 -1.61 4.94 7.42
N THR A 34 -2.59 5.03 6.52
CA THR A 34 -3.27 6.30 6.27
C THR A 34 -4.22 6.63 7.41
N ARG A 35 -4.66 7.89 7.45
CA ARG A 35 -5.87 8.26 8.19
C ARG A 35 -7.09 7.50 7.65
N MET A 36 -8.09 7.32 8.51
CA MET A 36 -9.36 6.73 8.14
C MET A 36 -10.27 7.77 7.49
N VAL A 37 -10.84 7.44 6.34
CA VAL A 37 -11.83 8.26 5.64
C VAL A 37 -13.21 7.66 5.89
N MET A 38 -14.02 8.33 6.72
CA MET A 38 -15.34 7.85 7.14
C MET A 38 -16.41 8.03 6.05
N ASN A 39 -17.40 7.14 6.07
CA ASN A 39 -18.63 7.25 5.26
C ASN A 39 -18.40 7.39 3.74
N ASN A 40 -17.26 6.91 3.22
CA ASN A 40 -16.91 6.99 1.81
C ASN A 40 -16.19 5.71 1.35
N GLY A 41 -16.96 4.68 1.03
CA GLY A 41 -16.46 3.43 0.45
C GLY A 41 -16.29 3.48 -1.08
N LEU A 42 -16.83 4.49 -1.76
CA LEU A 42 -16.86 4.54 -3.23
C LEU A 42 -15.58 5.16 -3.79
N ASN A 43 -15.12 6.29 -3.25
CA ASN A 43 -13.97 7.02 -3.76
C ASN A 43 -13.25 7.83 -2.66
N PRO A 44 -12.76 7.18 -1.58
CA PRO A 44 -12.05 7.87 -0.52
C PRO A 44 -10.73 8.47 -1.03
N VAL A 45 -10.44 9.69 -0.59
CA VAL A 45 -9.16 10.36 -0.82
C VAL A 45 -8.42 10.42 0.51
N TYR A 46 -7.28 9.73 0.57
CA TYR A 46 -6.45 9.67 1.77
C TYR A 46 -5.47 10.85 1.83
N ASN A 47 -4.92 11.24 0.68
CA ASN A 47 -3.93 12.31 0.52
C ASN A 47 -2.82 12.30 1.59
N GLU A 48 -2.34 11.09 1.91
CA GLU A 48 -1.36 10.89 2.97
C GLU A 48 0.05 11.27 2.49
N GLU A 49 0.89 11.70 3.43
CA GLU A 49 2.32 11.87 3.17
C GLU A 49 2.94 10.56 2.67
N SER A 50 4.12 10.69 2.04
CA SER A 50 4.81 9.53 1.49
C SER A 50 5.32 8.62 2.61
N PHE A 51 4.96 7.33 2.54
CA PHE A 51 5.56 6.30 3.38
C PHE A 51 6.97 6.02 2.88
N VAL A 52 7.98 6.21 3.73
CA VAL A 52 9.39 6.14 3.33
C VAL A 52 10.07 4.93 3.95
N PHE A 53 10.35 3.94 3.12
CA PHE A 53 11.23 2.82 3.43
C PHE A 53 12.67 3.25 3.13
N ARG A 54 13.38 3.80 4.14
CA ARG A 54 14.67 4.49 3.93
C ARG A 54 15.74 3.61 3.30
N LYS A 55 15.85 2.36 3.74
CA LYS A 55 16.89 1.42 3.31
C LYS A 55 16.28 0.04 3.19
N VAL A 56 16.46 -0.57 2.03
CA VAL A 56 16.13 -1.98 1.76
C VAL A 56 17.43 -2.69 1.43
N ILE A 57 17.82 -3.67 2.23
CA ILE A 57 19.09 -4.40 2.14
C ILE A 57 19.10 -5.32 0.92
N LEU A 58 18.01 -6.08 0.71
CA LEU A 58 17.91 -7.01 -0.41
C LEU A 58 16.55 -6.84 -1.13
N PRO A 59 16.44 -5.87 -2.06
CA PRO A 59 15.19 -5.60 -2.79
C PRO A 59 14.61 -6.82 -3.51
N ASP A 60 15.46 -7.72 -4.00
CA ASP A 60 15.05 -8.92 -4.75
C ASP A 60 14.23 -9.90 -3.89
N LEU A 61 14.40 -9.88 -2.57
CA LEU A 61 13.63 -10.69 -1.62
C LEU A 61 12.46 -9.91 -1.01
N ALA A 62 12.40 -8.59 -1.25
CA ALA A 62 11.43 -7.73 -0.61
C ALA A 62 10.12 -7.64 -1.43
N VAL A 63 9.00 -7.63 -0.71
CA VAL A 63 7.67 -7.39 -1.27
C VAL A 63 6.96 -6.28 -0.51
N LEU A 64 6.28 -5.41 -1.24
CA LEU A 64 5.40 -4.37 -0.73
C LEU A 64 3.98 -4.90 -0.68
N ARG A 65 3.33 -4.83 0.48
CA ARG A 65 1.92 -5.19 0.66
C ARG A 65 1.10 -3.94 0.89
N ILE A 66 0.15 -3.67 0.00
CA ILE A 66 -0.85 -2.61 0.15
C ILE A 66 -2.16 -3.30 0.56
N ALA A 67 -2.69 -2.98 1.72
CA ALA A 67 -3.91 -3.59 2.24
C ALA A 67 -4.92 -2.53 2.66
N VAL A 68 -6.18 -2.76 2.35
CA VAL A 68 -7.29 -1.84 2.63
C VAL A 68 -8.20 -2.49 3.65
N TYR A 69 -8.50 -1.74 4.70
CA TYR A 69 -9.34 -2.18 5.80
C TYR A 69 -10.54 -1.25 5.96
N ASP A 70 -11.64 -1.80 6.50
CA ASP A 70 -12.79 -1.00 6.92
C ASP A 70 -12.64 -0.47 8.36
N ASP A 71 -13.64 0.28 8.82
CA ASP A 71 -13.76 0.83 10.17
C ASP A 71 -13.87 -0.24 11.29
N ASN A 72 -14.14 -1.51 10.94
CA ASN A 72 -14.13 -2.64 11.85
C ASN A 72 -12.81 -3.44 11.81
N ASN A 73 -11.76 -2.90 11.16
CA ASN A 73 -10.49 -3.57 10.90
C ASN A 73 -10.62 -4.86 10.07
N LYS A 74 -11.70 -5.01 9.30
CA LYS A 74 -11.86 -6.13 8.38
C LYS A 74 -11.18 -5.81 7.06
N LEU A 75 -10.43 -6.78 6.55
CA LEU A 75 -9.76 -6.65 5.26
C LEU A 75 -10.80 -6.58 4.12
N ILE A 76 -10.77 -5.50 3.35
CA ILE A 76 -11.53 -5.35 2.11
C ILE A 76 -10.77 -6.03 0.97
N GLY A 77 -9.47 -5.75 0.87
CA GLY A 77 -8.62 -6.32 -0.16
C GLY A 77 -7.17 -5.93 0.02
N GLN A 78 -6.28 -6.66 -0.65
CA GLN A 78 -4.85 -6.46 -0.58
C GLN A 78 -4.18 -6.67 -1.94
N ARG A 79 -2.99 -6.12 -2.09
CA ARG A 79 -2.07 -6.43 -3.17
C ARG A 79 -0.68 -6.63 -2.61
N ILE A 80 -0.03 -7.70 -3.05
CA ILE A 80 1.39 -7.95 -2.82
C ILE A 80 2.13 -7.65 -4.13
N LEU A 81 3.16 -6.82 -4.04
CA LEU A 81 3.96 -6.34 -5.16
C LEU A 81 5.44 -6.63 -4.84
N PRO A 82 6.10 -7.53 -5.56
CA PRO A 82 7.56 -7.66 -5.49
C PRO A 82 8.23 -6.32 -5.77
N LEU A 83 9.31 -6.01 -5.04
CA LEU A 83 10.13 -4.84 -5.37
C LEU A 83 10.89 -5.06 -6.68
N ASP A 84 11.30 -6.30 -6.95
CA ASP A 84 11.83 -6.69 -8.25
C ASP A 84 10.78 -6.45 -9.35
N GLY A 85 11.18 -5.70 -10.38
CA GLY A 85 10.30 -5.29 -11.47
C GLY A 85 9.20 -4.29 -11.11
N LEU A 86 9.17 -3.73 -9.88
CA LEU A 86 8.18 -2.73 -9.49
C LEU A 86 8.34 -1.47 -10.34
N GLN A 87 7.23 -0.97 -10.89
CA GLN A 87 7.27 0.22 -11.72
C GLN A 87 6.90 1.48 -10.92
N ALA A 88 7.76 2.49 -10.99
CA ALA A 88 7.53 3.80 -10.39
C ALA A 88 6.42 4.61 -11.08
N GLY A 89 6.07 5.73 -10.48
CA GLY A 89 5.09 6.71 -10.94
C GLY A 89 3.69 6.49 -10.39
N TYR A 90 2.72 7.18 -10.98
CA TYR A 90 1.30 7.04 -10.65
C TYR A 90 0.74 5.71 -11.18
N ARG A 91 0.12 4.92 -10.29
CA ARG A 91 -0.37 3.58 -10.58
C ARG A 91 -1.74 3.34 -9.98
N HIS A 92 -2.58 2.65 -10.75
CA HIS A 92 -3.76 1.97 -10.25
C HIS A 92 -3.38 0.53 -9.86
N VAL A 93 -3.69 0.17 -8.63
CA VAL A 93 -3.38 -1.12 -8.03
C VAL A 93 -4.69 -1.84 -7.71
N SER A 94 -5.10 -2.76 -8.59
CA SER A 94 -6.29 -3.58 -8.37
C SER A 94 -6.07 -4.56 -7.22
N LEU A 95 -7.01 -4.55 -6.28
CA LEU A 95 -6.94 -5.34 -5.06
C LEU A 95 -7.39 -6.78 -5.28
N ARG A 96 -6.98 -7.65 -4.38
CA ARG A 96 -7.27 -9.08 -4.34
C ARG A 96 -7.77 -9.46 -2.95
N ASN A 97 -8.49 -10.57 -2.83
CA ASN A 97 -8.90 -11.08 -1.53
C ASN A 97 -7.75 -11.80 -0.79
N GLU A 98 -8.04 -12.36 0.38
CA GLU A 98 -7.06 -13.12 1.18
C GLU A 98 -6.47 -14.32 0.44
N GLY A 99 -7.29 -15.01 -0.35
CA GLY A 99 -6.86 -16.10 -1.24
C GLY A 99 -6.17 -15.64 -2.52
N ASN A 100 -5.75 -14.37 -2.60
CA ASN A 100 -5.10 -13.75 -3.75
C ASN A 100 -5.92 -13.82 -5.06
N LYS A 101 -7.25 -13.98 -4.97
CA LYS A 101 -8.15 -13.90 -6.13
C LYS A 101 -8.49 -12.44 -6.43
N PRO A 102 -8.55 -12.03 -7.72
CA PRO A 102 -8.84 -10.65 -8.10
C PRO A 102 -10.22 -10.21 -7.61
N LEU A 103 -10.28 -9.00 -7.05
CA LEU A 103 -11.53 -8.28 -6.87
C LEU A 103 -11.81 -7.47 -8.15
N SER A 104 -13.07 -7.36 -8.55
CA SER A 104 -13.44 -6.79 -9.86
C SER A 104 -13.21 -5.28 -9.96
N LEU A 105 -13.60 -4.53 -8.93
CA LEU A 105 -13.59 -3.07 -8.91
C LEU A 105 -12.61 -2.43 -7.91
N PRO A 106 -12.46 -2.95 -6.66
CA PRO A 106 -11.63 -2.33 -5.63
C PRO A 106 -10.20 -2.05 -6.11
N THR A 107 -9.83 -0.78 -6.16
CA THR A 107 -8.55 -0.32 -6.70
C THR A 107 -7.99 0.82 -5.84
N ILE A 108 -6.67 0.82 -5.63
CA ILE A 108 -5.95 1.93 -4.99
C ILE A 108 -5.19 2.73 -6.03
N PHE A 109 -5.25 4.05 -5.94
CA PHE A 109 -4.40 4.96 -6.69
C PHE A 109 -3.26 5.47 -5.80
N CYS A 110 -2.02 5.27 -6.24
CA CYS A 110 -0.83 5.69 -5.51
C CYS A 110 0.26 6.19 -6.45
N ASN A 111 1.22 6.94 -5.90
CA ASN A 111 2.48 7.24 -6.55
C ASN A 111 3.57 6.40 -5.90
N ILE A 112 4.34 5.68 -6.70
CA ILE A 112 5.45 4.84 -6.25
C ILE A 112 6.75 5.53 -6.66
N VAL A 113 7.63 5.77 -5.69
CA VAL A 113 8.94 6.37 -5.93
C VAL A 113 10.01 5.36 -5.57
N LEU A 114 10.86 5.03 -6.55
CA LEU A 114 11.99 4.13 -6.37
C LEU A 114 13.27 4.95 -6.50
N LYS A 115 14.17 4.81 -5.51
CA LYS A 115 15.45 5.50 -5.47
C LYS A 115 16.52 4.52 -5.04
N THR A 116 17.72 4.67 -5.60
CA THR A 116 18.91 3.98 -5.10
C THR A 116 19.29 4.57 -3.76
N TYR A 117 19.50 3.71 -2.76
CA TYR A 117 19.94 4.13 -1.44
C TYR A 117 21.37 4.69 -1.51
N VAL A 118 21.57 5.88 -0.95
CA VAL A 118 22.88 6.51 -0.77
C VAL A 118 23.05 6.76 0.73
N PRO A 119 24.08 6.20 1.40
CA PRO A 119 24.34 6.46 2.81
C PRO A 119 24.70 7.92 3.07
N ASP A 120 24.24 8.48 4.18
CA ASP A 120 24.66 9.79 4.66
C ASP A 120 26.17 9.72 5.03
N GLY A 121 27.02 10.54 4.39
CA GLY A 121 28.47 10.60 4.65
C GLY A 121 29.41 10.55 3.44
N PHE A 122 28.88 10.49 2.22
CA PHE A 122 29.66 10.59 0.96
C PHE A 122 29.50 11.96 0.26
N GLY A 123 29.36 13.04 1.03
CA GLY A 123 29.25 14.42 0.54
C GLY A 123 30.25 15.34 1.20
#